data_AF-Q6L449-F1
#
_entry.id   AF-Q6L449-F1
#
_cell.length_a   1.000
_cell.length_b   1.000
_cell.length_c   1.000
_cell.angle_alpha   90.00
_cell.angle_beta   90.00
_cell.angle_gamma   90.00
#
_symmetry.space_group_name_H-M   'P 1'
#
loop_
_entity.id
_entity.type
_entity.pdbx_description
1 polymer ?
#
loop_
_entity_poly.entity_id
_entity_poly.type
_entity_poly.pdbx_seq_one_letter_code
_entity_poly.pdbx_strand_id
1 'polypeptide(L)'
;MGKTIQVFGFPNLLSAEVVKLFLEKHTGYGTICALEVKQSKGGSRAFAKVQFVDNISADKIINLASKRLYFGSSYLKAWEMKTDIVQLRAYVDHMDGITLNFGCQISEDKFAVLGSTEVSIKFGIGLKKFFFFLSSGSADYKLQLSYENIWQVVLHRPYGQNAQFLLIQVFQLFQTFSYCFHPSPCARSL
;
A
#
# COMPACT_ATOMS: atom_id res chain seq x y z
N MET A 1 4.54 -9.70 -8.88
CA MET A 1 4.33 -9.97 -7.44
C MET A 1 3.30 -11.08 -7.34
N GLY A 2 3.58 -12.10 -6.54
CA GLY A 2 2.81 -13.33 -6.49
C GLY A 2 1.77 -13.34 -5.38
N LYS A 3 1.04 -14.45 -5.30
CA LYS A 3 0.03 -14.71 -4.27
C LYS A 3 0.60 -14.65 -2.85
N THR A 4 -0.26 -14.25 -1.93
CA THR A 4 -0.05 -14.43 -0.48
C THR A 4 -0.78 -15.66 0.00
N ILE A 5 -0.11 -16.48 0.80
CA ILE A 5 -0.68 -17.69 1.41
C ILE A 5 -0.53 -17.62 2.93
N GLN A 6 -1.37 -18.38 3.63
CA GLN A 6 -1.17 -18.69 5.04
C GLN A 6 -0.71 -20.14 5.18
N VAL A 7 0.42 -20.34 5.85
CA VAL A 7 0.96 -21.65 6.23
C VAL A 7 0.76 -21.84 7.73
N PHE A 8 -0.14 -22.73 8.11
CA PHE A 8 -0.48 -23.02 9.50
C PHE A 8 0.06 -24.37 9.93
N GLY A 9 0.50 -24.46 11.19
CA GLY A 9 0.82 -25.75 11.82
C GLY A 9 2.22 -25.83 12.42
N PHE A 10 2.98 -24.74 12.43
CA PHE A 10 4.27 -24.70 13.09
C PHE A 10 4.11 -25.00 14.59
N PRO A 11 5.04 -25.76 15.20
CA PRO A 11 4.88 -26.25 16.57
C PRO A 11 4.85 -25.13 17.62
N ASN A 12 5.56 -24.04 17.36
CA ASN A 12 5.69 -22.86 18.20
C ASN A 12 5.95 -21.61 17.33
N LEU A 13 5.97 -20.43 17.95
CA LEU A 13 6.34 -19.19 17.27
C LEU A 13 7.82 -19.22 16.88
N LEU A 14 8.07 -19.26 15.57
CA LEU A 14 9.41 -19.28 14.98
C LEU A 14 9.81 -17.90 14.47
N SER A 15 11.11 -17.66 14.31
CA SER A 15 11.60 -16.47 13.61
C SER A 15 11.21 -16.52 12.13
N ALA A 16 11.04 -15.34 11.53
CA ALA A 16 10.78 -15.22 10.10
C ALA A 16 11.90 -15.86 9.27
N GLU A 17 13.15 -15.74 9.69
CA GLU A 17 14.30 -16.34 8.99
C GLU A 17 14.21 -17.88 8.91
N VAL A 18 13.85 -18.55 10.00
CA VAL A 18 13.70 -20.02 10.02
C VAL A 18 12.59 -20.47 9.08
N VAL A 19 11.44 -19.78 9.12
CA VAL A 19 10.31 -20.09 8.24
C VAL A 19 10.67 -19.80 6.78
N LYS A 20 11.38 -18.70 6.50
CA LYS A 20 11.86 -18.35 5.16
C LYS A 20 12.75 -19.44 4.59
N LEU A 21 13.81 -19.81 5.30
CA LEU A 21 14.76 -20.84 4.85
C LEU A 21 14.07 -22.18 4.60
N PHE A 22 13.12 -22.55 5.46
CA PHE A 22 12.33 -23.77 5.28
C PHE A 22 11.50 -23.74 3.99
N LEU A 23 10.76 -22.66 3.74
CA LEU A 23 9.92 -22.56 2.54
C LEU A 23 10.74 -22.41 1.26
N GLU A 24 11.81 -21.62 1.28
CA GLU A 24 12.73 -21.43 0.15
C GLU A 24 13.53 -22.69 -0.19
N LYS A 25 13.69 -23.64 0.75
CA LYS A 25 14.20 -24.99 0.42
C LYS A 25 13.33 -25.70 -0.63
N HIS A 26 12.04 -25.39 -0.66
CA HIS A 26 11.10 -25.98 -1.63
C HIS A 26 10.90 -25.11 -2.86
N THR A 27 10.92 -23.78 -2.74
CA THR A 27 10.60 -22.87 -3.85
C THR A 27 11.82 -22.29 -4.56
N GLY A 28 12.98 -22.25 -3.89
CA GLY A 28 14.20 -21.59 -4.34
C GLY A 28 14.51 -20.34 -3.52
N TYR A 29 15.80 -19.99 -3.45
CA TYR A 29 16.27 -18.81 -2.72
C TYR A 29 15.69 -17.51 -3.32
N GLY A 30 15.26 -16.58 -2.46
CA GLY A 30 14.77 -15.27 -2.88
C GLY A 30 13.35 -15.28 -3.47
N THR A 31 12.59 -16.35 -3.27
CA THR A 31 11.20 -16.46 -3.78
C THR A 31 10.17 -15.82 -2.85
N ILE A 32 10.55 -15.42 -1.64
CA ILE A 32 9.67 -14.77 -0.66
C ILE A 32 9.92 -13.25 -0.63
N CYS A 33 8.88 -12.47 -0.92
CA CYS A 33 8.91 -11.00 -0.83
C CYS A 33 8.70 -10.51 0.61
N ALA A 34 7.72 -11.09 1.30
CA ALA A 34 7.33 -10.67 2.64
C ALA A 34 6.85 -11.87 3.45
N LEU A 35 7.11 -11.82 4.76
CA LEU A 35 6.83 -12.91 5.67
C LEU A 35 6.50 -12.36 7.05
N GLU A 36 5.40 -12.85 7.62
CA GLU A 36 4.99 -12.52 8.98
C GLU A 36 4.62 -13.80 9.71
N VAL A 37 5.24 -14.05 10.88
CA VAL A 37 4.95 -15.24 11.71
C VAL A 37 4.18 -14.80 12.96
N LYS A 38 3.10 -15.52 13.27
CA LYS A 38 2.18 -15.20 14.36
C LYS A 38 1.76 -16.44 15.13
N GLN A 39 1.58 -16.28 16.44
CA GLN A 39 0.95 -17.28 17.28
C GLN A 39 -0.56 -17.33 16.97
N SER A 40 -1.15 -18.53 16.91
CA SER A 40 -2.61 -18.65 16.80
C SER A 40 -3.30 -18.25 18.10
N LYS A 41 -4.48 -17.61 17.98
CA LYS A 41 -5.30 -17.29 19.15
C LYS A 41 -5.89 -18.59 19.71
N GLY A 42 -5.59 -18.92 20.96
CA GLY A 42 -6.16 -20.08 21.66
C GLY A 42 -5.52 -21.43 21.32
N GLY A 43 -4.35 -21.46 20.68
CA GLY A 43 -3.65 -22.70 20.34
C GLY A 43 -2.14 -22.60 20.49
N SER A 44 -1.47 -23.74 20.69
CA SER A 44 0.00 -23.81 20.78
C SER A 44 0.69 -23.63 19.44
N ARG A 45 -0.01 -23.83 18.32
CA ARG A 45 0.56 -23.75 16.98
C ARG A 45 0.66 -22.32 16.47
N ALA A 46 1.73 -22.05 15.74
CA ALA A 46 1.91 -20.79 15.01
C ALA A 46 1.55 -20.95 13.53
N PHE A 47 1.40 -19.81 12.87
CA PHE A 47 1.22 -19.71 11.43
C PHE A 47 2.10 -18.62 10.85
N ALA A 48 2.39 -18.75 9.57
CA ALA A 48 3.07 -17.73 8.79
C ALA A 48 2.14 -17.24 7.67
N LYS A 49 2.09 -15.93 7.48
CA LYS A 49 1.63 -15.34 6.22
C LYS A 49 2.85 -15.15 5.36
N VAL A 50 2.81 -15.64 4.13
CA VAL A 50 3.95 -15.63 3.21
C VAL A 50 3.48 -15.05 1.89
N GLN A 51 4.15 -14.02 1.41
CA GLN A 51 3.92 -13.44 0.11
C GLN A 51 5.09 -13.76 -0.82
N PHE A 52 4.80 -14.40 -1.94
CA PHE A 52 5.80 -14.85 -2.90
C PHE A 52 6.04 -13.82 -4.00
N VAL A 53 7.21 -13.91 -4.63
CA VAL A 53 7.56 -13.12 -5.82
C VAL A 53 6.64 -13.48 -7.00
N ASP A 54 6.29 -14.77 -7.11
CA ASP A 54 5.53 -15.36 -8.20
C ASP A 54 4.46 -16.34 -7.69
N ASN A 55 3.50 -16.67 -8.56
CA ASN A 55 2.38 -17.56 -8.20
C ASN A 55 2.80 -19.04 -8.16
N ILE A 56 3.81 -19.44 -8.93
CA ILE A 56 4.26 -20.84 -9.04
C ILE A 56 4.83 -21.29 -7.70
N SER A 57 5.61 -20.44 -7.04
CA SER A 57 6.16 -20.68 -5.70
C SER A 57 5.06 -20.87 -4.66
N ALA A 58 4.04 -20.02 -4.66
CA ALA A 58 2.89 -20.13 -3.75
C ALA A 58 2.09 -21.42 -3.99
N ASP A 59 1.74 -21.72 -5.24
CA ASP A 59 0.99 -22.91 -5.62
C ASP A 59 1.77 -24.19 -5.31
N LYS A 60 3.11 -24.16 -5.45
CA LYS A 60 4.00 -25.28 -5.05
C LYS A 60 3.89 -25.59 -3.56
N ILE A 61 3.90 -24.59 -2.69
CA ILE A 61 3.75 -24.80 -1.23
C ILE A 61 2.36 -25.32 -0.89
N ILE A 62 1.29 -24.79 -1.50
CA ILE A 62 -0.08 -25.28 -1.30
C ILE A 62 -0.18 -26.76 -1.70
N ASN A 63 0.37 -27.12 -2.86
CA ASN A 63 0.40 -28.49 -3.36
C ASN A 63 1.25 -29.44 -2.50
N LEU A 64 2.34 -28.96 -1.90
CA LEU A 64 3.13 -29.76 -0.96
C LEU A 64 2.37 -29.96 0.35
N ALA A 65 1.71 -28.92 0.85
CA ALA A 65 0.93 -28.99 2.09
C ALA A 65 -0.26 -29.95 1.96
N SER A 66 -0.95 -29.99 0.81
CA SER A 66 -2.02 -30.96 0.56
C SER A 66 -1.51 -32.41 0.52
N LYS A 67 -0.24 -32.62 0.17
CA LYS A 67 0.45 -33.92 0.14
C LYS A 67 1.19 -34.25 1.45
N ARG A 68 0.92 -33.53 2.54
CA ARG A 68 1.57 -33.62 3.86
C ARG A 68 3.00 -33.05 3.89
N LEU A 69 3.12 -31.73 3.79
CA LEU A 69 4.35 -31.01 4.11
C LEU A 69 4.58 -30.99 5.63
N TYR A 70 5.81 -31.25 6.08
CA TYR A 70 6.16 -31.26 7.50
C TYR A 70 7.25 -30.25 7.84
N PHE A 71 7.13 -29.65 9.03
CA PHE A 71 8.20 -28.93 9.71
C PHE A 71 8.56 -29.69 11.00
N GLY A 72 9.70 -30.36 10.99
CA GLY A 72 10.03 -31.35 12.03
C GLY A 72 8.96 -32.45 12.06
N SER A 73 8.33 -32.64 13.22
CA SER A 73 7.21 -33.59 13.41
C SER A 73 5.82 -32.98 13.15
N SER A 74 5.73 -31.68 12.88
CA SER A 74 4.45 -30.97 12.74
C SER A 74 4.03 -30.88 11.28
N TYR A 75 2.83 -31.38 10.97
CA TYR A 75 2.25 -31.25 9.64
C TYR A 75 1.78 -29.81 9.40
N LEU A 76 1.99 -29.33 8.18
CA LEU A 76 1.60 -27.99 7.74
C LEU A 76 0.37 -28.06 6.84
N LYS A 77 -0.47 -27.03 6.95
CA LYS A 77 -1.57 -26.74 6.03
C LYS A 77 -1.31 -25.40 5.38
N ALA A 78 -1.63 -25.26 4.10
CA ALA A 78 -1.46 -24.00 3.39
C ALA A 78 -2.68 -23.69 2.53
N TRP A 79 -3.05 -22.42 2.47
CA TRP A 79 -4.14 -21.93 1.63
C TRP A 79 -3.89 -20.48 1.21
N GLU A 80 -4.46 -20.09 0.08
CA GLU A 80 -4.38 -18.74 -0.46
C GLU A 80 -5.14 -17.75 0.42
N MET A 81 -4.55 -16.57 0.62
CA MET A 81 -5.13 -15.46 1.36
C MET A 81 -5.66 -14.42 0.38
N LYS A 82 -6.81 -13.81 0.69
CA LYS A 82 -7.34 -12.69 -0.10
C LYS A 82 -6.55 -11.38 0.08
N THR A 83 -5.71 -11.31 1.11
CA THR A 83 -5.01 -10.08 1.52
C THR A 83 -3.51 -10.30 1.48
N ASP A 84 -2.81 -9.40 0.81
CA ASP A 84 -1.35 -9.37 0.79
C ASP A 84 -0.74 -8.76 2.05
N ILE A 85 0.49 -9.17 2.38
CA ILE A 85 1.28 -8.60 3.49
C ILE A 85 1.81 -7.23 3.08
N VAL A 86 2.49 -7.19 1.94
CA VAL A 86 2.87 -5.99 1.22
C VAL A 86 1.86 -5.82 0.09
N GLN A 87 0.92 -4.91 0.27
CA GLN A 87 0.11 -4.44 -0.86
C GLN A 87 1.05 -3.81 -1.88
N LEU A 88 0.92 -4.14 -3.17
CA LEU A 88 1.66 -3.47 -4.24
C LEU A 88 1.25 -2.01 -4.26
N ARG A 89 1.96 -1.17 -3.50
CA ARG A 89 1.76 0.28 -3.49
C ARG A 89 2.63 0.86 -4.59
N ALA A 90 2.20 0.71 -5.83
CA ALA A 90 2.85 1.32 -6.97
C ALA A 90 2.02 2.52 -7.42
N TYR A 91 2.68 3.66 -7.65
CA TYR A 91 2.09 4.71 -8.48
C TYR A 91 1.98 4.13 -9.90
N VAL A 92 0.76 3.94 -10.36
CA VAL A 92 0.48 3.38 -11.70
C VAL A 92 0.29 4.49 -12.71
N ASP A 93 -0.15 5.67 -12.25
CA ASP A 93 -0.43 6.81 -13.11
C ASP A 93 -0.15 8.14 -12.41
N HIS A 94 0.02 9.20 -13.20
CA HIS A 94 0.21 10.56 -12.71
C HIS A 94 -0.47 11.60 -13.61
N MET A 95 -0.93 12.68 -13.00
CA MET A 95 -1.50 13.84 -13.67
C MET A 95 -0.74 15.07 -13.21
N ASP A 96 -0.06 15.74 -14.13
CA ASP A 96 0.69 16.97 -13.87
C ASP A 96 -0.12 18.21 -14.23
N GLY A 97 0.28 19.38 -13.71
CA GLY A 97 -0.35 20.66 -14.04
C GLY A 97 -1.78 20.82 -13.51
N ILE A 98 -2.15 20.07 -12.46
CA ILE A 98 -3.50 20.12 -11.90
C ILE A 98 -3.58 21.24 -10.88
N THR A 99 -4.57 22.12 -11.02
CA THR A 99 -4.83 23.15 -9.99
C THR A 99 -5.60 22.55 -8.82
N LEU A 100 -4.97 22.52 -7.64
CA LEU A 100 -5.62 22.19 -6.38
C LEU A 100 -6.10 23.47 -5.69
N ASN A 101 -7.41 23.59 -5.52
CA ASN A 101 -8.05 24.68 -4.80
C ASN A 101 -8.37 24.27 -3.36
N PHE A 102 -7.93 25.08 -2.40
CA PHE A 102 -8.30 24.98 -0.99
C PHE A 102 -9.39 26.01 -0.69
N GLY A 103 -10.43 25.59 0.01
CA GLY A 103 -11.59 26.44 0.21
C GLY A 103 -12.62 25.86 1.17
N CYS A 104 -13.77 26.53 1.25
CA CYS A 104 -14.93 26.07 1.99
C CYS A 104 -16.22 26.33 1.20
N GLN A 105 -17.24 25.51 1.48
CA GLN A 105 -18.57 25.73 0.93
C GLN A 105 -19.23 26.88 1.70
N ILE A 106 -19.70 27.90 0.97
CA ILE A 106 -20.37 29.08 1.54
C ILE A 106 -21.88 29.07 1.28
N SER A 107 -22.33 28.32 0.28
CA SER A 107 -23.73 27.97 0.03
C SER A 107 -23.81 26.66 -0.76
N GLU A 108 -25.01 26.15 -1.01
CA GLU A 108 -25.22 24.87 -1.71
C GLU A 108 -24.39 24.76 -3.01
N ASP A 109 -24.42 25.79 -3.85
CA ASP A 109 -23.68 25.81 -5.13
C ASP A 109 -22.51 26.81 -5.17
N LYS A 110 -22.02 27.29 -4.01
CA LYS A 110 -20.92 28.27 -3.98
C LYS A 110 -19.82 27.86 -3.02
N PHE A 111 -18.60 28.04 -3.50
CA PHE A 111 -17.38 27.75 -2.77
C PHE A 111 -16.50 28.99 -2.75
N ALA A 112 -15.95 29.32 -1.59
CA ALA A 112 -14.89 30.30 -1.47
C ALA A 112 -13.55 29.60 -1.63
N VAL A 113 -12.71 30.09 -2.55
CA VAL A 113 -11.33 29.63 -2.71
C VAL A 113 -10.44 30.50 -1.84
N LEU A 114 -9.78 29.88 -0.86
CA LEU A 114 -8.84 30.51 0.07
C LEU A 114 -7.40 30.46 -0.44
N GLY A 115 -7.08 29.49 -1.29
CA GLY A 115 -5.77 29.37 -1.93
C GLY A 115 -5.78 28.34 -3.04
N SER A 116 -4.87 28.52 -4.00
CA SER A 116 -4.73 27.64 -5.16
C SER A 116 -3.25 27.36 -5.40
N THR A 117 -2.94 26.14 -5.83
CA THR A 117 -1.58 25.76 -6.18
C THR A 117 -1.60 24.69 -7.27
N GLU A 118 -0.57 24.68 -8.11
CA GLU A 118 -0.39 23.63 -9.10
C GLU A 118 0.27 22.41 -8.45
N VAL A 119 -0.27 21.23 -8.72
CA VAL A 119 0.20 19.95 -8.17
C VAL A 119 0.30 18.89 -9.25
N SER A 120 1.20 17.95 -9.02
CA SER A 120 1.18 16.62 -9.64
C SER A 120 0.43 15.66 -8.73
N ILE A 121 -0.56 14.95 -9.27
CA ILE A 121 -1.30 13.93 -8.54
C ILE A 121 -0.83 12.56 -9.00
N LYS A 122 -0.46 11.68 -8.07
CA LYS A 122 -0.09 10.30 -8.40
C LYS A 122 -1.10 9.32 -7.82
N PHE A 123 -1.60 8.44 -8.68
CA PHE A 123 -2.58 7.41 -8.34
C PHE A 123 -1.99 6.03 -8.56
N GLY A 124 -2.55 5.03 -7.89
CA GLY A 124 -1.93 3.72 -7.87
C GLY A 124 -2.77 2.65 -7.20
N ILE A 125 -2.47 1.39 -7.52
CA ILE A 125 -3.15 0.24 -6.95
C ILE A 125 -2.79 0.14 -5.46
N GLY A 126 -3.76 -0.18 -4.61
CA GLY A 126 -3.55 -0.37 -3.18
C GLY A 126 -3.23 0.90 -2.39
N LEU A 127 -3.34 2.10 -3.00
CA LEU A 127 -3.19 3.37 -2.31
C LEU A 127 -4.53 3.76 -1.67
N LYS A 128 -4.64 3.67 -0.34
CA LYS A 128 -5.80 4.18 0.42
C LYS A 128 -5.74 5.69 0.70
N LYS A 129 -4.95 6.41 -0.11
CA LYS A 129 -4.67 7.84 0.05
C LYS A 129 -4.50 8.49 -1.33
N PHE A 130 -4.97 9.72 -1.47
CA PHE A 130 -4.54 10.62 -2.52
C PHE A 130 -3.21 11.28 -2.16
N PHE A 131 -2.36 11.46 -3.16
CA PHE A 131 -1.07 12.11 -3.00
C PHE A 131 -0.96 13.26 -3.98
N PHE A 132 -0.82 14.47 -3.44
CA PHE A 132 -0.58 15.68 -4.20
C PHE A 132 0.85 16.12 -3.93
N PHE A 133 1.62 16.28 -5.00
CA PHE A 133 3.01 16.70 -4.96
C PHE A 133 3.08 18.11 -5.54
N LEU A 134 3.79 19.00 -4.87
CA LEU A 134 4.09 20.33 -5.38
C LEU A 134 5.52 20.71 -5.02
N SER A 135 6.13 21.53 -5.85
CA SER A 135 7.43 22.12 -5.58
C SER A 135 7.23 23.61 -5.33
N SER A 136 7.82 24.14 -4.27
CA SER A 136 7.82 25.56 -3.97
C SER A 136 9.23 25.99 -3.58
N GLY A 137 9.82 26.88 -4.38
CA GLY A 137 11.22 27.27 -4.25
C GLY A 137 12.16 26.06 -4.41
N SER A 138 12.96 25.79 -3.39
CA SER A 138 13.91 24.67 -3.35
C SER A 138 13.40 23.43 -2.60
N ALA A 139 12.11 23.40 -2.23
CA ALA A 139 11.52 22.33 -1.45
C ALA A 139 10.36 21.66 -2.19
N ASP A 140 10.34 20.33 -2.12
CA ASP A 140 9.22 19.51 -2.57
C ASP A 140 8.31 19.17 -1.40
N TYR A 141 7.00 19.31 -1.59
CA TYR A 141 5.98 19.04 -0.60
C TYR A 141 5.06 17.92 -1.07
N LYS A 142 4.52 17.19 -0.10
CA LYS A 142 3.60 16.08 -0.34
C LYS A 142 2.41 16.17 0.59
N LEU A 143 1.25 16.55 0.06
CA LEU A 143 -0.02 16.47 0.76
C LEU A 143 -0.60 15.07 0.61
N GLN A 144 -1.03 14.47 1.72
CA GLN A 144 -1.66 13.15 1.74
C GLN A 144 -3.09 13.25 2.27
N LEU A 145 -4.05 12.72 1.52
CA LEU A 145 -5.45 12.65 1.95
C LEU A 145 -5.90 11.19 2.01
N SER A 146 -6.10 10.67 3.22
CA SER A 146 -6.63 9.32 3.44
C SER A 146 -8.11 9.22 3.07
N TYR A 147 -8.51 8.09 2.48
CA TYR A 147 -9.92 7.86 2.11
C TYR A 147 -10.86 7.88 3.30
N GLU A 148 -10.39 7.49 4.48
CA GLU A 148 -11.13 7.53 5.74
C GLU A 148 -11.52 8.96 6.15
N ASN A 149 -10.82 9.98 5.64
CA ASN A 149 -11.10 11.38 5.93
C ASN A 149 -11.98 12.05 4.87
N ILE A 150 -12.39 11.33 3.82
CA ILE A 150 -13.20 11.87 2.73
C ILE A 150 -14.67 11.64 3.04
N TRP A 151 -15.43 12.73 3.13
CA TRP A 151 -16.89 12.70 3.26
C TRP A 151 -17.53 12.31 1.94
N GLN A 152 -17.22 13.04 0.87
CA GLN A 152 -17.73 12.76 -0.47
C GLN A 152 -16.80 13.29 -1.55
N VAL A 153 -16.91 12.67 -2.73
CA VAL A 153 -16.25 13.11 -3.96
C VAL A 153 -17.34 13.33 -5.00
N VAL A 154 -17.45 14.55 -5.51
CA VAL A 154 -18.51 14.94 -6.46
C VAL A 154 -17.90 15.69 -7.63
N LEU A 155 -18.37 15.41 -8.84
CA LEU A 155 -18.05 16.23 -9.99
C LEU A 155 -18.98 17.45 -9.99
N HIS A 156 -18.43 18.61 -9.63
CA HIS A 156 -19.17 19.87 -9.60
C HIS A 156 -19.03 20.61 -10.94
N ARG A 157 -20.17 21.08 -11.47
CA ARG A 157 -20.25 21.84 -12.72
C ARG A 157 -21.06 23.10 -12.48
N PRO A 158 -20.42 24.26 -12.26
CA PRO A 158 -21.13 25.49 -11.99
C PRO A 158 -22.02 25.87 -13.18
N TYR A 159 -23.26 26.24 -12.89
CA TYR A 159 -24.21 26.64 -13.92
C TYR A 159 -23.70 27.86 -14.70
N GLY A 160 -23.72 27.77 -16.04
CA GLY A 160 -23.26 28.84 -16.92
C GLY A 160 -21.74 28.94 -17.10
N GLN A 161 -20.95 28.03 -16.52
CA GLN A 161 -19.51 27.93 -16.76
C GLN A 161 -19.17 26.59 -17.42
N ASN A 162 -18.24 26.59 -18.38
CA ASN A 162 -17.76 25.37 -19.02
C ASN A 162 -16.68 24.63 -18.19
N ALA A 163 -16.52 25.01 -16.92
CA ALA A 163 -15.55 24.42 -16.01
C ALA A 163 -16.14 23.20 -15.28
N GLN A 164 -15.31 22.19 -15.05
CA GLN A 164 -15.66 21.02 -14.24
C GLN A 164 -14.62 20.86 -13.14
N PHE A 165 -15.09 20.68 -11.91
CA PHE A 165 -14.24 20.53 -10.73
C PHE A 165 -14.52 19.19 -10.07
N LEU A 166 -13.47 18.44 -9.74
CA LEU A 166 -13.61 17.31 -8.83
C LEU A 166 -13.56 17.85 -7.39
N LEU A 167 -14.72 17.96 -6.77
CA LEU A 167 -14.86 18.42 -5.40
C LEU A 167 -14.65 17.25 -4.43
N ILE A 168 -13.64 17.35 -3.57
CA ILE A 168 -13.37 16.38 -2.51
C ILE A 168 -13.67 17.06 -1.17
N GLN A 169 -14.74 16.65 -0.50
CA GLN A 169 -15.11 17.15 0.83
C GLN A 169 -14.59 16.21 1.90
N VAL A 170 -14.07 16.76 2.98
CA VAL A 170 -13.39 16.02 4.06
C VAL A 170 -14.10 16.20 5.40
N PHE A 171 -14.02 15.19 6.28
CA PHE A 171 -14.69 15.18 7.58
C PHE A 171 -14.06 16.11 8.63
N GLN A 172 -12.73 16.30 8.60
CA GLN A 172 -11.96 17.09 9.58
C GLN A 172 -10.76 17.80 8.91
N LEU A 173 -10.29 18.91 9.51
CA LEU A 173 -9.18 19.74 9.04
C LEU A 173 -7.89 18.91 8.82
N PHE A 174 -7.20 19.13 7.70
CA PHE A 174 -6.02 18.39 7.25
C PHE A 174 -4.87 18.34 8.29
N GLN A 175 -4.20 17.18 8.40
CA GLN A 175 -2.87 17.07 9.01
C GLN A 175 -1.81 17.28 7.92
N THR A 176 -1.06 18.39 7.98
CA THR A 176 0.03 18.68 7.03
C THR A 176 1.32 18.02 7.52
N PHE A 177 1.99 17.24 6.65
CA PHE A 177 3.35 16.74 6.88
C PHE A 177 4.30 17.39 5.87
N SER A 178 5.37 18.02 6.35
CA SER A 178 6.46 18.54 5.50
C SER A 178 7.56 17.49 5.38
N TYR A 179 8.05 17.23 4.17
CA TYR A 179 9.24 16.42 3.93
C TYR A 179 10.22 17.23 3.09
N CYS A 180 11.37 17.61 3.63
CA CYS A 180 12.44 18.19 2.82
C CYS A 180 13.17 17.06 2.07
N PHE A 181 12.97 16.94 0.75
CA PHE A 181 13.87 16.17 -0.09
C PHE A 181 15.12 17.02 -0.36
N HIS A 182 16.24 16.69 0.29
CA HIS A 182 17.55 17.14 -0.18
C HIS A 182 18.08 16.09 -1.17
N PRO A 183 18.20 16.39 -2.48
CA PRO A 183 19.03 15.58 -3.36
C PRO A 183 20.49 15.96 -3.09
N SER A 184 21.20 15.15 -2.30
CA SER A 184 22.67 15.19 -2.29
C SER A 184 23.16 14.62 -3.63
N PRO A 185 23.93 15.38 -4.44
CA PRO A 185 24.39 14.90 -5.73
C PRO A 185 25.55 13.91 -5.59
N CYS A 186 25.40 12.79 -6.30
CA CYS A 186 26.42 11.90 -6.85
C CYS A 186 27.82 11.86 -6.19
N ALA A 187 28.13 10.67 -5.66
CA ALA A 187 29.48 10.12 -5.80
C ALA A 187 29.88 10.13 -7.28
N ARG A 188 30.92 10.89 -7.62
CA ARG A 188 31.81 10.58 -8.74
C ARG A 188 33.22 10.46 -8.17
N SER A 189 33.76 9.27 -8.32
CA SER A 189 35.17 8.93 -8.29
C SER A 189 35.99 9.83 -9.22
N LEU A 190 37.09 10.37 -8.69
CA LEU A 190 38.45 10.11 -9.15
C LEU A 190 39.33 9.94 -7.90
#